data_AF-A0A3D3AQ30-F1
#
_entry.id   AF-A0A3D3AQ30-F1
#
_cell.length_a   1.000
_cell.length_b   1.000
_cell.length_c   1.000
_cell.angle_alpha   90.00
_cell.angle_beta   90.00
_cell.angle_gamma   90.00
#
_symmetry.space_group_name_H-M   'P 1'
#
loop_
_entity.id
_entity.type
_entity.pdbx_description
1 polymer ?
#
loop_
_entity_poly.entity_id
_entity_poly.type
_entity_poly.pdbx_seq_one_letter_code
_entity_poly.pdbx_strand_id
1 'polypeptide(L)'
;MKKNIFIAALSLLTVLFFSARPLHAEKTKGKIYLAVLYYGQISLVIDFSSEKMGLMAVLDEIGKWDLQIKDPQNAEVKFVNLKKIPEYMHKVFEGKISKIGDIKIDRYAVDHPVLMGQPRTIGGIPIKYYDKSENKAGYGKVMRIGNTILRYHAYQTLPYYGKLSHIGKIRIEYFKKDVKGVPLAGKVSKIGKLKVIYNDQGEITGFQGTEPGFEIEFWDKKKLNSMEEQAVKEEELEKKVDALFDEEE
;
A
#
# COMPACT_ATOMS: atom_id res chain seq x y z
N MET A 1 -12.57 -37.36 -31.91
CA MET A 1 -11.54 -36.30 -31.81
C MET A 1 -11.77 -35.28 -30.69
N LYS A 2 -12.99 -34.76 -30.44
CA LYS A 2 -13.24 -33.68 -29.46
C LYS A 2 -12.99 -34.03 -27.97
N LYS A 3 -13.15 -35.30 -27.56
CA LYS A 3 -12.86 -35.75 -26.17
C LYS A 3 -11.37 -35.70 -25.81
N ASN A 4 -10.46 -35.84 -26.78
CA ASN A 4 -9.02 -35.91 -26.52
C ASN A 4 -8.38 -34.53 -26.37
N ILE A 5 -8.96 -33.49 -26.99
CA ILE A 5 -8.53 -32.09 -26.83
C ILE A 5 -8.90 -31.57 -25.44
N PHE A 6 -10.04 -31.99 -24.89
CA PHE A 6 -10.50 -31.58 -23.55
C PHE A 6 -9.63 -32.19 -22.43
N ILE A 7 -9.22 -33.45 -22.57
CA ILE A 7 -8.30 -34.10 -21.61
C ILE A 7 -6.91 -33.48 -21.71
N ALA A 8 -6.43 -33.14 -22.92
CA ALA A 8 -5.15 -32.45 -23.12
C ALA A 8 -5.11 -31.02 -22.53
N ALA A 9 -6.20 -30.26 -22.62
CA ALA A 9 -6.30 -28.93 -22.01
C ALA A 9 -6.36 -29.00 -20.47
N LEU A 10 -7.07 -29.99 -19.91
CA LEU A 10 -7.16 -30.18 -18.46
C LEU A 10 -5.85 -30.70 -17.85
N SER A 11 -5.08 -31.49 -18.61
CA SER A 11 -3.73 -31.94 -18.23
C SER A 11 -2.68 -30.84 -18.38
N LEU A 12 -2.78 -29.96 -19.39
CA LEU A 12 -1.93 -28.77 -19.51
C LEU A 12 -2.19 -27.76 -18.37
N LEU A 13 -3.44 -27.63 -17.92
CA LEU A 13 -3.83 -26.76 -16.81
C LEU A 13 -3.43 -27.34 -15.43
N THR A 14 -3.33 -28.66 -15.28
CA THR A 14 -2.81 -29.27 -14.04
C THR A 14 -1.28 -29.20 -13.95
N VAL A 15 -0.57 -29.20 -15.09
CA VAL A 15 0.89 -29.03 -15.14
C VAL A 15 1.32 -27.59 -14.85
N LEU A 16 0.51 -26.58 -15.18
CA LEU A 16 0.82 -25.15 -14.92
C LEU A 16 0.53 -24.69 -13.47
N PHE A 17 -0.15 -25.48 -12.65
CA PHE A 17 -0.64 -25.06 -11.33
C PHE A 17 -0.25 -26.02 -10.19
N PHE A 18 1.00 -26.48 -10.16
CA PHE A 18 1.51 -27.46 -9.18
C PHE A 18 1.56 -26.99 -7.70
N SER A 19 0.90 -25.89 -7.32
CA SER A 19 0.77 -25.49 -5.91
C SER A 19 -0.61 -24.96 -5.50
N ALA A 20 -1.62 -24.98 -6.38
CA ALA A 20 -2.97 -24.50 -6.04
C ALA A 20 -3.88 -25.68 -5.67
N ARG A 21 -4.51 -25.63 -4.49
CA ARG A 21 -5.55 -26.60 -4.11
C ARG A 21 -6.92 -26.09 -4.58
N PRO A 22 -7.67 -26.85 -5.39
CA PRO A 22 -9.05 -26.47 -5.72
C PRO A 22 -9.92 -26.54 -4.45
N LEU A 23 -10.68 -25.48 -4.17
CA LEU A 23 -11.56 -25.46 -2.99
C LEU A 23 -12.92 -26.12 -3.25
N HIS A 24 -13.48 -25.93 -4.45
CA HIS A 24 -14.78 -26.50 -4.80
C HIS A 24 -14.96 -26.50 -6.32
N ALA A 25 -15.58 -27.56 -6.85
CA ALA A 25 -16.00 -27.64 -8.23
C ALA A 25 -17.39 -28.28 -8.26
N GLU A 26 -18.39 -27.54 -8.72
CA GLU A 26 -19.75 -28.04 -8.88
C GLU A 26 -20.12 -28.02 -10.37
N LYS A 27 -20.73 -29.11 -10.84
CA LYS A 27 -21.13 -29.29 -12.24
C LYS A 27 -22.64 -29.30 -12.33
N THR A 28 -23.21 -28.24 -12.89
CA THR A 28 -24.64 -28.20 -13.26
C THR A 28 -24.79 -27.83 -14.73
N LYS A 29 -25.60 -28.63 -15.46
CA LYS A 29 -26.08 -28.42 -16.85
C LYS A 29 -25.17 -27.54 -17.75
N GLY A 30 -23.96 -28.02 -18.04
CA GLY A 30 -23.10 -27.45 -19.08
C GLY A 30 -22.26 -26.23 -18.67
N LYS A 31 -22.21 -25.86 -17.38
CA LYS A 31 -21.31 -24.82 -16.87
C LYS A 31 -20.34 -25.42 -15.84
N ILE A 32 -19.07 -25.05 -15.94
CA ILE A 32 -18.04 -25.40 -14.96
C ILE A 32 -17.57 -24.09 -14.34
N TYR A 33 -17.71 -23.97 -13.03
CA TYR A 33 -17.19 -22.84 -12.27
C TYR A 33 -15.94 -23.28 -11.53
N LEU A 34 -14.82 -22.61 -11.81
CA LEU A 34 -13.56 -22.84 -11.12
C LEU A 34 -13.22 -21.59 -10.30
N ALA A 35 -13.40 -21.70 -8.98
CA ALA A 35 -12.90 -20.70 -8.04
C ALA A 35 -11.46 -21.09 -7.65
N VAL A 36 -10.48 -20.32 -8.10
CA VAL A 36 -9.07 -20.52 -7.73
C VAL A 36 -8.69 -19.45 -6.72
N LEU A 37 -8.32 -19.90 -5.51
CA LEU A 37 -7.73 -19.06 -4.48
C LEU A 37 -6.21 -19.07 -4.66
N TYR A 38 -5.64 -17.92 -5.01
CA TYR A 38 -4.20 -17.74 -5.11
C TYR A 38 -3.76 -16.60 -4.20
N TYR A 39 -3.06 -16.95 -3.11
CA TYR A 39 -2.46 -16.00 -2.15
C TYR A 39 -3.34 -14.83 -1.67
N GLY A 40 -4.64 -15.07 -1.45
CA GLY A 40 -5.58 -14.06 -0.94
C GLY A 40 -6.30 -13.25 -2.03
N GLN A 41 -6.12 -13.59 -3.31
CA GLN A 41 -6.94 -13.11 -4.41
C GLN A 41 -7.91 -14.21 -4.86
N ILE A 42 -9.17 -13.83 -5.09
CA ILE A 42 -10.18 -14.69 -5.72
C ILE A 42 -10.10 -14.41 -7.21
N SER A 43 -9.62 -15.37 -7.99
CA SER A 43 -9.73 -15.32 -9.45
C SER A 43 -10.96 -16.11 -9.87
N LEU A 44 -11.96 -15.40 -10.40
CA LEU A 44 -13.14 -16.00 -11.00
C LEU A 44 -12.81 -16.35 -12.45
N VAL A 45 -12.72 -17.64 -12.77
CA VAL A 45 -12.60 -18.09 -14.17
C VAL A 45 -14.00 -18.45 -14.67
N ILE A 46 -14.51 -17.68 -15.63
CA ILE A 46 -15.80 -17.92 -16.29
C ILE A 46 -15.51 -18.59 -17.62
N ASP A 47 -16.05 -19.79 -17.82
CA ASP A 47 -15.96 -20.51 -19.10
C ASP A 47 -17.06 -20.04 -20.06
N PHE A 48 -16.67 -19.59 -21.25
CA PHE A 48 -17.55 -19.08 -22.30
C PHE A 48 -17.88 -20.18 -23.30
N SER A 49 -18.49 -21.28 -22.85
CA SER A 49 -18.89 -22.38 -23.74
C SER A 49 -20.24 -22.13 -24.45
N SER A 50 -20.77 -20.90 -24.49
CA SER A 50 -21.93 -20.58 -25.33
C SER A 50 -21.55 -19.54 -26.39
N GLU A 51 -21.51 -19.97 -27.65
CA GLU A 51 -21.14 -19.19 -28.85
C GLU A 51 -22.04 -17.96 -29.14
N LYS A 52 -22.90 -17.52 -28.21
CA LYS A 52 -23.94 -16.50 -28.46
C LYS A 52 -24.03 -15.36 -27.45
N MET A 53 -23.20 -15.31 -26.42
CA MET A 53 -23.24 -14.21 -25.46
C MET A 53 -22.11 -13.21 -25.75
N GLY A 54 -22.45 -12.01 -26.20
CA GLY A 54 -21.51 -10.91 -26.36
C GLY A 54 -20.97 -10.43 -25.00
N LEU A 55 -19.78 -9.84 -24.99
CA LEU A 55 -19.08 -9.36 -23.78
C LEU A 55 -19.97 -8.53 -22.85
N MET A 56 -20.85 -7.69 -23.40
CA MET A 56 -21.76 -6.84 -22.63
C MET A 56 -22.87 -7.61 -21.93
N ALA A 57 -23.42 -8.66 -22.53
CA ALA A 57 -24.42 -9.53 -21.90
C ALA A 57 -23.80 -10.33 -20.75
N VAL A 58 -22.52 -10.68 -20.88
CA VAL A 58 -21.78 -11.36 -19.82
C VAL A 58 -21.51 -10.42 -18.65
N LEU A 59 -21.08 -9.18 -18.92
CA LEU A 59 -20.86 -8.19 -17.85
C LEU A 59 -22.16 -7.85 -17.11
N ASP A 60 -23.29 -7.75 -17.82
CA ASP A 60 -24.60 -7.53 -17.21
C ASP A 60 -25.03 -8.73 -16.33
N GLU A 61 -24.74 -9.95 -16.78
CA GLU A 61 -25.04 -11.16 -16.01
C GLU A 61 -24.13 -11.30 -14.78
N ILE A 62 -22.82 -11.06 -14.91
CA ILE A 62 -21.87 -11.03 -13.79
C ILE A 62 -22.26 -9.94 -12.79
N GLY A 63 -22.75 -8.79 -13.24
CA GLY A 63 -23.23 -7.70 -12.39
C GLY A 63 -24.46 -8.04 -11.54
N LYS A 64 -25.11 -9.19 -11.78
CA LYS A 64 -26.21 -9.73 -10.97
C LYS A 64 -25.74 -10.73 -9.91
N TRP A 65 -24.47 -11.13 -9.95
CA TRP A 65 -23.93 -12.15 -9.05
C TRP A 65 -23.40 -11.49 -7.78
N ASP A 66 -23.87 -11.96 -6.63
CA ASP A 66 -23.27 -11.61 -5.36
C ASP A 66 -22.06 -12.51 -5.11
N LEU A 67 -20.86 -11.91 -5.04
CA LEU A 67 -19.63 -12.65 -4.77
C LEU A 67 -19.54 -12.98 -3.29
N GLN A 68 -19.54 -14.27 -2.95
CA GLN A 68 -19.35 -14.74 -1.59
C GLN A 68 -17.85 -14.74 -1.25
N ILE A 69 -17.44 -13.83 -0.38
CA ILE A 69 -16.11 -13.84 0.22
C ILE A 69 -16.25 -14.39 1.63
N LYS A 70 -15.65 -15.56 1.86
CA LYS A 70 -15.55 -16.15 3.20
C LYS A 70 -14.33 -15.56 3.89
N ASP A 71 -14.53 -14.83 4.97
CA ASP A 71 -13.42 -14.32 5.78
C ASP A 71 -12.69 -15.53 6.43
N PRO A 72 -11.38 -15.71 6.20
CA PRO A 72 -10.65 -16.84 6.77
C PRO A 72 -10.49 -16.75 8.29
N GLN A 73 -10.72 -15.58 8.90
CA GLN A 73 -10.64 -15.40 10.36
C GLN A 73 -12.01 -15.35 11.03
N ASN A 74 -13.10 -15.21 10.26
CA ASN A 74 -14.45 -15.08 10.79
C ASN A 74 -15.42 -15.90 9.94
N ALA A 75 -16.23 -16.78 10.53
CA ALA A 75 -17.09 -17.72 9.78
C ALA A 75 -18.21 -17.06 8.95
N GLU A 76 -18.26 -15.74 8.92
CA GLU A 76 -19.23 -14.93 8.22
C GLU A 76 -18.90 -14.86 6.71
N VAL A 77 -19.90 -15.15 5.88
CA VAL A 77 -19.82 -15.00 4.43
C VAL A 77 -20.32 -13.61 4.08
N LYS A 78 -19.45 -12.76 3.53
CA LYS A 78 -19.83 -11.44 3.05
C LYS A 78 -20.11 -11.49 1.56
N PHE A 79 -21.31 -11.07 1.19
CA PHE A 79 -21.72 -10.89 -0.20
C PHE A 79 -21.25 -9.51 -0.67
N VAL A 80 -20.34 -9.50 -1.65
CA VAL A 80 -19.90 -8.26 -2.28
C VAL A 80 -20.68 -8.05 -3.56
N ASN A 81 -21.57 -7.07 -3.54
CA ASN A 81 -22.27 -6.62 -4.72
C ASN A 81 -21.26 -5.90 -5.65
N LEU A 82 -21.01 -6.47 -6.83
CA LEU A 82 -20.03 -5.96 -7.78
C LEU A 82 -20.34 -4.53 -8.26
N LYS A 83 -21.60 -4.09 -8.24
CA LYS A 83 -21.99 -2.72 -8.56
C LYS A 83 -21.52 -1.71 -7.52
N LYS A 84 -21.14 -2.16 -6.32
CA LYS A 84 -20.59 -1.31 -5.24
C LYS A 84 -19.08 -1.15 -5.31
N ILE A 85 -18.37 -1.86 -6.20
CA ILE A 85 -16.90 -1.70 -6.32
C ILE A 85 -16.48 -0.24 -6.57
N PRO A 86 -17.14 0.54 -7.46
CA PRO A 86 -16.84 1.96 -7.61
C PRO A 86 -17.04 2.75 -6.31
N GLU A 87 -18.09 2.46 -5.55
CA GLU A 87 -18.37 3.09 -4.25
C GLU A 87 -17.27 2.76 -3.22
N TYR A 88 -16.80 1.52 -3.17
CA TYR A 88 -15.66 1.13 -2.35
C TYR A 88 -14.38 1.85 -2.77
N MET A 89 -14.16 2.08 -4.07
CA MET A 89 -13.02 2.85 -4.57
C MET A 89 -13.07 4.30 -4.15
N HIS A 90 -14.24 4.94 -4.22
CA HIS A 90 -14.41 6.30 -3.73
C HIS A 90 -14.02 6.42 -2.25
N LYS A 91 -14.49 5.49 -1.39
CA LYS A 91 -14.18 5.48 0.05
C LYS A 91 -12.69 5.32 0.35
N VAL A 92 -11.94 4.63 -0.51
CA VAL A 92 -10.51 4.39 -0.31
C VAL A 92 -9.66 5.65 -0.53
N PHE A 93 -10.15 6.56 -1.39
CA PHE A 93 -9.49 7.82 -1.69
C PHE A 93 -10.11 9.01 -0.97
N GLU A 94 -11.29 8.82 -0.36
CA GLU A 94 -11.96 9.84 0.43
C GLU A 94 -11.06 10.40 1.54
N GLY A 95 -11.03 11.73 1.65
CA GLY A 95 -10.17 12.46 2.59
C GLY A 95 -8.67 12.44 2.28
N LYS A 96 -8.22 11.78 1.21
CA LYS A 96 -6.80 11.77 0.83
C LYS A 96 -6.47 12.91 -0.12
N ILE A 97 -5.35 13.57 0.16
CA ILE A 97 -4.79 14.59 -0.72
C ILE A 97 -4.45 13.97 -2.09
N SER A 98 -5.01 14.56 -3.14
CA SER A 98 -4.82 14.20 -4.54
C SER A 98 -3.92 15.18 -5.31
N LYS A 99 -3.78 16.41 -4.81
CA LYS A 99 -2.99 17.49 -5.43
C LYS A 99 -2.48 18.46 -4.34
N ILE A 100 -1.28 19.02 -4.52
CA ILE A 100 -0.69 20.09 -3.68
C ILE A 100 -0.09 21.13 -4.63
N GLY A 101 -0.62 22.36 -4.67
CA GLY A 101 -0.28 23.30 -5.74
C GLY A 101 -0.51 22.62 -7.10
N ASP A 102 0.44 22.64 -8.03
CA ASP A 102 0.34 21.90 -9.31
C ASP A 102 0.82 20.43 -9.26
N ILE A 103 1.22 19.95 -8.09
CA ILE A 103 1.78 18.61 -7.90
C ILE A 103 0.64 17.61 -7.73
N LYS A 104 0.42 16.77 -8.73
CA LYS A 104 -0.54 15.66 -8.67
C LYS A 104 0.03 14.47 -7.88
N ILE A 105 -0.83 13.80 -7.10
CA ILE A 105 -0.52 12.55 -6.41
C ILE A 105 -1.40 11.43 -6.99
N ASP A 106 -0.82 10.54 -7.80
CA ASP A 106 -1.53 9.34 -8.24
C ASP A 106 -1.35 8.24 -7.19
N ARG A 107 -2.37 7.40 -7.01
CA ARG A 107 -2.39 6.33 -6.00
C ARG A 107 -2.67 4.99 -6.63
N TYR A 108 -2.24 3.92 -5.97
CA TYR A 108 -2.61 2.57 -6.36
C TYR A 108 -4.11 2.33 -6.17
N ALA A 109 -4.71 1.64 -7.14
CA ALA A 109 -6.11 1.24 -7.12
C ALA A 109 -6.21 -0.25 -6.76
N VAL A 110 -7.25 -0.94 -7.25
CA VAL A 110 -7.55 -2.35 -6.95
C VAL A 110 -6.46 -3.32 -7.43
N ASP A 111 -5.68 -2.91 -8.43
CA ASP A 111 -4.66 -3.76 -9.06
C ASP A 111 -3.56 -4.21 -8.09
N HIS A 112 -3.34 -3.46 -7.01
CA HIS A 112 -2.38 -3.79 -5.94
C HIS A 112 -3.06 -3.67 -4.57
N PRO A 113 -3.81 -4.67 -4.10
CA PRO A 113 -4.64 -4.56 -2.89
C PRO A 113 -3.86 -4.18 -1.63
N VAL A 114 -2.60 -4.60 -1.54
CA VAL A 114 -1.71 -4.29 -0.40
C VAL A 114 -1.23 -2.84 -0.42
N LEU A 115 -1.16 -2.23 -1.61
CA LEU A 115 -0.73 -0.85 -1.81
C LEU A 115 -1.92 0.09 -2.01
N MET A 116 -3.15 -0.40 -1.90
CA MET A 116 -4.33 0.35 -2.28
C MET A 116 -4.42 1.67 -1.50
N GLY A 117 -4.56 2.79 -2.22
CA GLY A 117 -4.56 4.13 -1.64
C GLY A 117 -3.18 4.69 -1.28
N GLN A 118 -2.10 3.90 -1.38
CA GLN A 118 -0.73 4.39 -1.23
C GLN A 118 -0.33 5.23 -2.46
N PRO A 119 0.51 6.27 -2.30
CA PRO A 119 1.02 7.05 -3.42
C PRO A 119 1.82 6.19 -4.40
N ARG A 120 1.45 6.22 -5.68
CA ARG A 120 2.15 5.59 -6.79
C ARG A 120 3.09 6.58 -7.48
N THR A 121 2.66 7.83 -7.62
CA THR A 121 3.48 8.93 -8.14
C THR A 121 3.19 10.20 -7.34
N ILE A 122 4.17 11.10 -7.27
CA ILE A 122 4.00 12.46 -6.75
C ILE A 122 4.71 13.40 -7.71
N GLY A 123 3.98 14.30 -8.38
CA GLY A 123 4.54 15.21 -9.39
C GLY A 123 5.23 14.47 -10.54
N GLY A 124 4.73 13.30 -10.92
CA GLY A 124 5.35 12.43 -11.93
C GLY A 124 6.55 11.62 -11.42
N ILE A 125 7.00 11.80 -10.17
CA ILE A 125 8.08 11.00 -9.57
C ILE A 125 7.50 9.66 -9.13
N PRO A 126 7.98 8.51 -9.68
CA PRO A 126 7.43 7.21 -9.35
C PRO A 126 7.86 6.74 -7.96
N ILE A 127 6.94 6.10 -7.25
CA ILE A 127 7.17 5.46 -5.96
C ILE A 127 6.96 3.96 -6.12
N LYS A 128 8.02 3.18 -5.86
CA LYS A 128 7.98 1.72 -5.90
C LYS A 128 7.98 1.19 -4.47
N TYR A 129 7.19 0.16 -4.22
CA TYR A 129 7.09 -0.52 -2.92
C TYR A 129 7.73 -1.90 -3.01
N TYR A 130 8.13 -2.44 -1.86
CA TYR A 130 8.64 -3.79 -1.75
C TYR A 130 7.51 -4.80 -1.89
N ASP A 131 7.71 -5.77 -2.79
CA ASP A 131 6.89 -6.96 -2.85
C ASP A 131 7.33 -8.01 -1.81
N LYS A 132 6.42 -8.93 -1.49
CA LYS A 132 6.62 -10.02 -0.51
C LYS A 132 7.76 -10.94 -0.93
N SER A 133 7.95 -11.09 -2.23
CA SER A 133 9.00 -11.90 -2.85
C SER A 133 10.40 -11.28 -2.69
N GLU A 134 10.50 -9.94 -2.68
CA GLU A 134 11.77 -9.21 -2.66
C GLU A 134 12.34 -9.07 -1.25
N ASN A 135 11.51 -8.66 -0.28
CA ASN A 135 11.94 -8.45 1.10
C ASN A 135 10.75 -8.56 2.07
N LYS A 136 10.68 -9.67 2.82
CA LYS A 136 9.62 -9.90 3.80
C LYS A 136 9.55 -8.81 4.88
N ALA A 137 10.68 -8.22 5.28
CA ALA A 137 10.73 -7.15 6.28
C ALA A 137 10.32 -5.78 5.70
N GLY A 138 10.42 -5.65 4.38
CA GLY A 138 10.08 -4.46 3.60
C GLY A 138 8.66 -4.48 3.03
N TYR A 139 7.97 -5.61 3.01
CA TYR A 139 6.68 -5.77 2.32
C TYR A 139 5.68 -4.63 2.61
N GLY A 140 5.17 -4.00 1.55
CA GLY A 140 4.25 -2.86 1.63
C GLY A 140 4.92 -1.52 1.98
N LYS A 141 6.23 -1.50 2.24
CA LYS A 141 7.00 -0.26 2.48
C LYS A 141 7.63 0.25 1.19
N VAL A 142 7.95 1.53 1.17
CA VAL A 142 8.57 2.21 0.03
C VAL A 142 9.96 1.66 -0.22
N MET A 143 10.19 1.09 -1.40
CA MET A 143 11.49 0.64 -1.86
C MET A 143 12.25 1.75 -2.62
N ARG A 144 11.55 2.61 -3.36
CA ARG A 144 12.20 3.62 -4.20
C ARG A 144 11.30 4.82 -4.40
N ILE A 145 11.88 6.02 -4.39
CA ILE A 145 11.24 7.27 -4.81
C ILE A 145 12.13 7.89 -5.88
N GLY A 146 11.65 7.94 -7.13
CA GLY A 146 12.46 8.34 -8.28
C GLY A 146 13.72 7.48 -8.41
N ASN A 147 14.89 8.10 -8.27
CA ASN A 147 16.20 7.44 -8.31
C ASN A 147 16.75 7.03 -6.92
N THR A 148 16.05 7.41 -5.84
CA THR A 148 16.49 7.16 -4.48
C THR A 148 15.94 5.83 -3.98
N ILE A 149 16.83 4.88 -3.68
CA ILE A 149 16.48 3.55 -3.18
C ILE A 149 16.46 3.58 -1.65
N LEU A 150 15.38 3.09 -1.06
CA LEU A 150 15.23 2.88 0.37
C LEU A 150 15.46 1.39 0.65
N ARG A 151 16.26 1.08 1.67
CA ARG A 151 16.51 -0.31 2.10
C ARG A 151 16.13 -0.49 3.54
N TYR A 152 15.66 -1.68 3.89
CA TYR A 152 15.29 -2.05 5.26
C TYR A 152 16.16 -3.20 5.78
N HIS A 153 16.33 -3.28 7.10
CA HIS A 153 16.97 -4.41 7.73
C HIS A 153 16.12 -5.68 7.57
N ALA A 154 16.60 -6.64 6.78
CA ALA A 154 15.91 -7.89 6.45
C ALA A 154 16.12 -9.01 7.48
N TYR A 155 17.20 -8.95 8.27
CA TYR A 155 17.54 -9.99 9.24
C TYR A 155 16.73 -9.84 10.53
N GLN A 156 16.31 -10.97 11.12
CA GLN A 156 15.58 -11.08 12.40
C GLN A 156 16.39 -10.63 13.63
N THR A 157 17.48 -9.90 13.41
CA THR A 157 18.21 -9.21 14.45
C THR A 157 17.36 -8.07 14.97
N LEU A 158 16.54 -8.38 15.97
CA LEU A 158 15.99 -7.38 16.88
C LEU A 158 17.16 -6.58 17.47
N PRO A 159 17.00 -5.26 17.67
CA PRO A 159 15.76 -4.47 17.64
C PRO A 159 15.48 -3.72 16.32
N TYR A 160 16.11 -4.08 15.20
CA TYR A 160 16.05 -3.31 13.95
C TYR A 160 15.36 -4.00 12.77
N TYR A 161 14.79 -5.18 12.95
CA TYR A 161 14.01 -5.85 11.91
C TYR A 161 12.94 -4.93 11.30
N GLY A 162 12.97 -4.78 9.98
CA GLY A 162 12.04 -3.93 9.23
C GLY A 162 12.28 -2.42 9.38
N LYS A 163 13.29 -1.96 10.13
CA LYS A 163 13.67 -0.55 10.19
C LYS A 163 14.47 -0.13 8.96
N LEU A 164 14.42 1.15 8.63
CA LEU A 164 15.08 1.73 7.46
C LEU A 164 16.60 1.71 7.66
N SER A 165 17.34 1.02 6.80
CA SER A 165 18.79 0.92 6.90
C SER A 165 19.51 1.91 5.98
N HIS A 166 18.90 2.29 4.85
CA HIS A 166 19.52 3.20 3.89
C HIS A 166 18.49 4.07 3.17
N ILE A 167 18.91 5.28 2.79
CA ILE A 167 18.25 6.20 1.86
C ILE A 167 19.28 6.59 0.79
N GLY A 168 19.15 6.03 -0.40
CA GLY A 168 20.15 6.16 -1.46
C GLY A 168 21.52 5.65 -0.98
N LYS A 169 22.49 6.57 -0.88
CA LYS A 169 23.85 6.28 -0.37
C LYS A 169 24.00 6.50 1.13
N ILE A 170 23.00 7.09 1.78
CA ILE A 170 23.06 7.44 3.20
C ILE A 170 22.66 6.22 4.01
N ARG A 171 23.50 5.86 4.98
CA ARG A 171 23.27 4.75 5.90
C ARG A 171 22.65 5.24 7.19
N ILE A 172 21.68 4.49 7.70
CA ILE A 172 21.08 4.71 9.01
C ILE A 172 21.61 3.62 9.94
N GLU A 173 22.14 4.04 11.08
CA GLU A 173 22.62 3.16 12.13
C GLU A 173 21.71 3.25 13.35
N TYR A 174 21.62 2.15 14.08
CA TYR A 174 20.81 2.04 15.28
C TYR A 174 21.68 1.59 16.46
N PHE A 175 21.31 2.00 17.67
CA PHE A 175 21.90 1.45 18.88
C PHE A 175 21.55 -0.04 18.99
N LYS A 176 22.58 -0.87 19.20
CA LYS A 176 22.43 -2.32 19.32
C LYS A 176 21.91 -2.74 20.71
N LYS A 177 22.18 -1.92 21.72
CA LYS A 177 21.84 -2.16 23.12
C LYS A 177 21.67 -0.82 23.84
N ASP A 178 21.15 -0.90 25.05
CA ASP A 178 21.04 0.24 25.96
C ASP A 178 22.43 0.72 26.38
N VAL A 179 22.52 2.02 26.65
CA VAL A 179 23.78 2.70 26.96
C VAL A 179 23.62 3.37 28.31
N LYS A 180 24.44 2.97 29.30
CA LYS A 180 24.43 3.56 30.65
C LYS A 180 23.04 3.57 31.31
N GLY A 181 22.25 2.51 31.11
CA GLY A 181 20.88 2.41 31.65
C GLY A 181 19.82 3.18 30.87
N VAL A 182 20.20 3.92 29.82
CA VAL A 182 19.26 4.62 28.95
C VAL A 182 18.72 3.64 27.89
N PRO A 183 17.39 3.48 27.75
CA PRO A 183 16.76 2.54 26.82
C PRO A 183 16.88 3.05 25.38
N LEU A 184 18.05 2.82 24.77
CA LEU A 184 18.39 3.27 23.43
C LEU A 184 18.33 2.13 22.40
N ALA A 185 18.22 0.87 22.79
CA ALA A 185 18.19 -0.25 21.86
C ALA A 185 17.16 -0.04 20.73
N GLY A 186 17.64 -0.01 19.49
CA GLY A 186 16.82 0.19 18.30
C GLY A 186 16.46 1.65 17.99
N LYS A 187 16.89 2.63 18.79
CA LYS A 187 16.84 4.05 18.42
C LYS A 187 17.95 4.37 17.41
N VAL A 188 17.73 5.39 16.58
CA VAL A 188 18.68 5.81 15.53
C VAL A 188 19.92 6.39 16.20
N SER A 189 21.10 5.83 15.94
CA SER A 189 22.36 6.36 16.45
C SER A 189 23.02 7.31 15.45
N LYS A 190 22.87 7.05 14.14
CA LYS A 190 23.45 7.87 13.07
C LYS A 190 22.62 7.85 11.79
N ILE A 191 22.75 8.92 11.00
CA ILE A 191 22.22 9.07 9.65
C ILE A 191 23.35 9.67 8.78
N GLY A 192 23.99 8.88 7.92
CA GLY A 192 25.19 9.32 7.21
C GLY A 192 26.33 9.61 8.21
N LYS A 193 26.95 10.79 8.11
CA LYS A 193 27.94 11.27 9.10
C LYS A 193 27.31 11.97 10.30
N LEU A 194 26.00 12.19 10.28
CA LEU A 194 25.30 12.81 11.39
C LEU A 194 25.07 11.80 12.51
N LYS A 195 25.53 12.12 13.71
CA LYS A 195 25.29 11.35 14.94
C LYS A 195 24.14 11.97 15.73
N VAL A 196 23.23 11.14 16.21
CA VAL A 196 22.11 11.57 17.06
C VAL A 196 22.56 11.58 18.53
N ILE A 197 22.29 12.67 19.23
CA ILE A 197 22.60 12.85 20.65
C ILE A 197 21.32 12.65 21.45
N TYR A 198 21.43 11.87 22.52
CA TYR A 198 20.33 11.58 23.43
C TYR A 198 20.66 12.06 24.85
N ASN A 199 19.64 12.51 25.61
CA ASN A 199 19.74 12.70 27.06
C ASN A 199 19.59 11.37 27.81
N ASP A 200 19.66 11.44 29.14
CA ASP A 200 19.54 10.28 30.03
C ASP A 200 18.12 9.68 30.06
N GLN A 201 17.12 10.41 29.56
CA GLN A 201 15.75 9.94 29.34
C GLN A 201 15.58 9.26 27.97
N GLY A 202 16.61 9.32 27.12
CA GLY A 202 16.58 8.76 25.77
C GLY A 202 15.78 9.60 24.77
N GLU A 203 15.63 10.89 25.02
CA GLU A 203 15.09 11.89 24.09
C GLU A 203 16.21 12.49 23.27
N ILE A 204 15.92 12.88 22.03
CA ILE A 204 16.91 13.51 21.14
C ILE A 204 17.17 14.94 21.63
N THR A 205 18.42 15.26 21.94
CA THR A 205 18.83 16.62 22.36
C THR A 205 19.64 17.36 21.31
N GLY A 206 20.06 16.67 20.25
CA GLY A 206 20.84 17.30 19.21
C GLY A 206 21.40 16.32 18.20
N PHE A 207 22.21 16.86 17.31
CA PHE A 207 23.00 16.07 16.38
C PHE A 207 24.45 16.57 16.36
N GLN A 208 25.39 15.68 16.05
CA GLN A 208 26.80 15.99 15.90
C GLN A 208 27.31 15.54 14.53
N GLY A 209 28.06 16.40 13.85
CA GLY A 209 28.62 16.15 12.53
C GLY A 209 27.95 16.97 11.44
N THR A 210 28.54 16.93 10.25
CA THR A 210 28.02 17.62 9.07
C THR A 210 27.82 16.61 7.95
N GLU A 211 26.63 16.60 7.36
CA GLU A 211 26.35 15.84 6.14
C GLU A 211 26.05 16.86 5.02
N PRO A 212 26.85 16.90 3.95
CA PRO A 212 26.61 17.83 2.84
C PRO A 212 25.22 17.60 2.25
N GLY A 213 24.44 18.68 2.09
CA GLY A 213 23.10 18.62 1.50
C GLY A 213 21.97 18.20 2.45
N PHE A 214 22.23 18.15 3.77
CA PHE A 214 21.18 18.01 4.78
C PHE A 214 21.03 19.29 5.57
N GLU A 215 19.90 19.98 5.40
CA GLU A 215 19.41 20.91 6.41
C GLU A 215 18.56 20.13 7.40
N ILE A 216 18.93 20.21 8.67
CA ILE A 216 18.20 19.55 9.74
C ILE A 216 17.45 20.62 10.48
N GLU A 217 16.15 20.66 10.24
CA GLU A 217 15.27 21.53 10.97
C GLU A 217 14.65 20.76 12.13
N PHE A 218 14.83 21.25 13.35
CA PHE A 218 14.09 20.75 14.50
C PHE A 218 12.74 21.45 14.55
N TRP A 219 11.69 20.66 14.43
CA TRP A 219 10.33 21.11 14.66
C TRP A 219 10.05 20.79 16.12
N ASP A 220 10.34 21.74 17.00
CA ASP A 220 9.90 21.60 18.40
C ASP A 220 8.37 21.74 18.47
N LYS A 221 7.78 21.29 19.59
CA LYS A 221 6.33 21.39 19.79
C LYS A 221 5.83 22.81 19.62
N LYS A 222 6.62 23.81 20.01
CA LYS A 222 6.23 25.22 19.92
C LYS A 222 6.10 25.66 18.46
N LYS A 223 7.06 25.29 17.62
CA LYS A 223 7.04 25.55 16.19
C LYS A 223 5.90 24.79 15.51
N LEU A 224 5.69 23.52 15.88
CA LEU A 224 4.56 22.73 15.39
C LEU A 224 3.22 23.43 15.69
N ASN A 225 3.01 23.81 16.95
CA ASN A 225 1.80 24.52 17.37
C ASN A 225 1.64 25.86 16.65
N SER A 226 2.73 26.61 16.45
CA SER A 226 2.67 27.89 15.72
C SER A 226 2.26 27.71 14.26
N MET A 227 2.64 26.60 13.64
CA MET A 227 2.27 26.27 12.27
C MET A 227 0.84 25.78 12.17
N GLU A 228 0.36 25.02 13.17
CA GLU A 228 -1.06 24.66 13.28
C GLU A 228 -1.92 25.92 13.46
N GLU A 229 -1.52 26.86 14.31
CA GLU A 229 -2.20 28.15 14.48
C GLU A 229 -2.20 29.00 13.21
N GLN A 230 -1.10 29.00 12.45
CA GLN A 230 -1.03 29.69 11.16
C GLN A 230 -1.97 29.06 10.12
N ALA A 231 -1.98 27.73 10.01
CA ALA A 231 -2.85 27.02 9.09
C ALA A 231 -4.34 27.28 9.38
N VAL A 232 -4.73 27.31 10.66
CA VAL A 232 -6.11 27.64 11.06
C VAL A 232 -6.47 29.09 10.67
N LYS A 233 -5.54 30.04 10.86
CA LYS A 233 -5.77 31.44 10.48
C LYS A 233 -5.90 31.63 8.97
N GLU A 234 -5.10 30.92 8.18
CA GLU A 234 -5.21 30.94 6.72
C GLU A 234 -6.56 30.37 6.26
N GLU A 235 -7.01 29.25 6.85
CA GLU A 235 -8.33 28.68 6.55
C GLU A 235 -9.49 29.63 6.93
N GLU A 236 -9.39 30.35 8.06
CA GLU A 236 -10.37 31.37 8.44
C GLU A 236 -10.38 32.58 7.49
N LEU A 237 -9.22 32.97 6.95
CA LEU A 237 -9.09 34.05 5.97
C LEU A 237 -9.71 33.66 4.62
N GLU A 238 -9.43 32.45 4.13
CA GLU A 238 -10.04 31.93 2.90
C GLU A 238 -11.56 31.93 2.98
N LYS A 239 -12.14 31.44 4.08
CA LYS A 239 -13.60 31.46 4.29
C LYS A 239 -14.20 32.88 4.30
N LYS A 240 -13.48 33.86 4.84
CA LYS A 240 -13.94 35.27 4.83
C LYS A 240 -13.88 35.89 3.44
N VAL A 241 -12.86 35.54 2.66
CA VAL A 241 -12.73 36.01 1.28
C VAL A 241 -13.86 35.46 0.43
N ASP A 242 -14.14 34.16 0.53
CA ASP A 242 -15.25 33.52 -0.21
C ASP A 242 -16.61 34.16 0.14
N ALA A 243 -16.87 34.41 1.43
CA ALA A 243 -18.11 35.04 1.89
C ALA A 243 -18.30 36.48 1.36
N LEU A 244 -17.22 37.23 1.11
CA LEU A 244 -17.32 38.58 0.54
C LEU A 244 -17.70 38.57 -0.94
N PHE A 245 -17.36 37.52 -1.68
CA PHE A 245 -17.72 37.39 -3.09
C PHE A 245 -19.16 36.89 -3.29
N ASP A 246 -19.73 36.17 -2.32
CA ASP A 246 -21.12 35.72 -2.35
C ASP A 246 -22.15 36.85 -2.10
N GLU A 247 -21.74 38.01 -1.58
CA GLU A 247 -22.64 39.15 -1.31
C GLU A 247 -22.81 40.12 -2.50
N GLU A 248 -22.06 39.94 -3.60
CA GLU A 248 -22.10 40.83 -4.79
C GLU A 248 -22.96 40.29 -5.96
N GLU A 249 -23.61 39.13 -5.84
CA GLU A 249 -24.61 38.59 -6.80
C GLU A 249 -26.07 38.81 -6.35
#